data_AF-A0A060C5M2-F1
#
_entry.id   AF-A0A060C5M2-F1
#
_cell.length_a   1.000
_cell.length_b   1.000
_cell.length_c   1.000
_cell.angle_alpha   90.00
_cell.angle_beta   90.00
_cell.angle_gamma   90.00
#
_symmetry.space_group_name_H-M   'P 1'
#
loop_
_entity.id
_entity.type
_entity.pdbx_description
1 polymer ?
#
loop_
_entity_poly.entity_id
_entity_poly.type
_entity_poly.pdbx_seq_one_letter_code
_entity_poly.pdbx_strand_id
1 'polypeptide(L)'
;HSRNLVSIRVLDDIGIDYAVDFASQFGFQKTLLPHALSLALGSLPISPLDLATAYAVFANGGFKIEPYLIDHVTNNEGKILLQAKPTYVCNPCNETYIDPDVIAPRVIPEDIAFSYGFSIKGRCTTRNCPTSKSSEP
;
A
#
# COMPACT_ATOMS: atom_id res chain seq x y z
N HIS A 1 12.89 20.19 20.34
CA HIS A 1 12.42 21.08 19.27
C HIS A 1 11.44 20.32 18.37
N SER A 2 10.20 20.78 18.28
CA SER A 2 9.17 20.12 17.47
C SER A 2 9.54 20.20 15.98
N ARG A 3 9.52 19.07 15.29
CA ARG A 3 9.82 18.97 13.84
C ARG A 3 8.62 19.30 12.94
N ASN A 4 7.50 19.71 13.53
CA ASN A 4 6.26 20.00 12.80
C ASN A 4 6.43 21.10 11.74
N LEU A 5 7.28 22.11 11.99
CA LEU A 5 7.58 23.15 11.00
C LEU A 5 8.30 22.60 9.77
N VAL A 6 9.12 21.56 9.93
CA VAL A 6 9.80 20.92 8.80
C VAL A 6 8.78 20.17 7.94
N SER A 7 7.87 19.42 8.55
CA SER A 7 6.81 18.71 7.82
C SER A 7 5.89 19.67 7.05
N ILE A 8 5.53 20.81 7.66
CA ILE A 8 4.73 21.84 7.00
C ILE A 8 5.47 22.43 5.79
N ARG A 9 6.76 22.78 5.93
CA ARG A 9 7.56 23.30 4.81
C ARG A 9 7.69 22.30 3.68
N VAL A 10 7.94 21.02 4.00
CA VAL A 10 8.00 19.98 2.98
C VAL A 10 6.68 19.86 2.24
N LEU A 11 5.54 19.92 2.94
CA LEU A 11 4.22 19.90 2.30
C LEU A 11 3.98 21.12 1.40
N ASP A 12 4.41 22.30 1.86
CA ASP A 12 4.31 23.55 1.09
C ASP A 12 5.17 23.49 -0.18
N ASP A 13 6.40 22.97 -0.07
CA ASP A 13 7.35 22.83 -1.17
C ASP A 13 6.87 21.84 -2.25
N ILE A 14 6.27 20.70 -1.87
CA ILE A 14 5.74 19.71 -2.83
C ILE A 14 4.35 20.07 -3.37
N GLY A 15 3.63 20.94 -2.67
CA GLY A 15 2.25 21.32 -2.98
C GLY A 15 1.19 20.39 -2.37
N ILE A 16 0.08 21.01 -1.94
CA ILE A 16 -1.04 20.31 -1.29
C ILE A 16 -1.73 19.34 -2.25
N ASP A 17 -1.96 19.74 -3.50
CA ASP A 17 -2.67 18.90 -4.47
C ASP A 17 -1.91 17.63 -4.80
N TYR A 18 -0.58 17.74 -4.96
CA TYR A 18 0.30 16.59 -5.14
C TYR A 18 0.22 15.63 -3.94
N ALA A 19 0.24 16.18 -2.72
CA ALA A 19 0.15 15.37 -1.51
C ALA A 19 -1.21 14.65 -1.36
N VAL A 20 -2.31 15.33 -1.72
CA VAL A 20 -3.66 14.74 -1.73
C VAL A 20 -3.76 13.63 -2.77
N ASP A 21 -3.24 13.87 -3.97
CA ASP A 21 -3.22 12.88 -5.05
C ASP A 21 -2.37 11.65 -4.66
N PHE A 22 -1.20 11.88 -4.07
CA PHE A 22 -0.34 10.81 -3.58
C PHE A 22 -1.02 10.00 -2.47
N ALA A 23 -1.61 10.67 -1.47
CA ALA A 23 -2.35 10.01 -0.39
C ALA A 23 -3.52 9.17 -0.94
N SER A 24 -4.22 9.65 -1.98
CA SER A 24 -5.34 8.91 -2.56
C SER A 24 -4.96 7.54 -3.14
N GLN A 25 -3.71 7.36 -3.58
CA GLN A 25 -3.22 6.07 -4.09
C GLN A 25 -3.18 4.99 -3.00
N PHE A 26 -3.02 5.38 -1.73
CA PHE A 26 -3.08 4.47 -0.57
C PHE A 26 -4.52 4.03 -0.22
N GLY A 27 -5.55 4.56 -0.91
CA GLY A 27 -6.95 4.24 -0.66
C GLY A 27 -7.71 5.31 0.13
N PHE A 28 -7.08 6.45 0.44
CA PHE A 28 -7.77 7.56 1.09
C PHE A 28 -8.69 8.30 0.10
N GLN A 29 -9.91 8.63 0.55
CA GLN A 29 -10.84 9.42 -0.25
C GLN A 29 -10.37 10.88 -0.31
N LYS A 30 -10.13 11.40 -1.53
CA LYS A 30 -9.68 12.79 -1.72
C LYS A 30 -10.59 13.82 -1.05
N THR A 31 -11.90 13.57 -1.04
CA THR A 31 -12.91 14.45 -0.43
C THR A 31 -12.79 14.57 1.09
N LEU A 32 -12.17 13.58 1.75
CA LEU A 32 -11.94 13.59 3.20
C LEU A 32 -10.59 14.22 3.57
N LEU A 33 -9.73 14.49 2.58
CA LEU A 33 -8.43 15.11 2.79
C LEU A 33 -8.59 16.65 2.78
N PRO A 34 -8.17 17.35 3.84
CA PRO A 34 -8.18 18.80 3.92
C PRO A 34 -7.12 19.34 2.96
N HIS A 35 -7.54 20.29 2.13
CA HIS A 35 -6.65 21.05 1.26
C HIS A 35 -5.99 22.20 2.04
N ALA A 36 -5.28 21.86 3.13
CA ALA A 36 -4.61 22.81 3.99
C ALA A 36 -3.29 22.23 4.54
N LEU A 37 -2.37 23.09 4.98
CA LEU A 37 -1.08 22.68 5.55
C LEU A 37 -1.22 21.82 6.83
N SER A 38 -2.40 21.81 7.46
CA SER A 38 -2.72 20.90 8.57
C SER A 38 -2.72 19.43 8.16
N LEU A 39 -2.78 19.13 6.86
CA LEU A 39 -2.56 17.79 6.30
C LEU A 39 -1.20 17.22 6.74
N ALA A 40 -0.14 18.04 6.79
CA ALA A 40 1.19 17.63 7.24
C ALA A 40 1.23 17.25 8.74
N LEU A 41 0.21 17.63 9.50
CA LEU A 41 0.08 17.33 10.92
C LEU A 41 -0.83 16.12 11.18
N GLY A 42 -1.41 15.52 10.13
CA GLY A 42 -2.30 14.36 10.25
C GLY A 42 -3.70 14.69 10.78
N SER A 43 -4.17 15.93 10.58
CA SER A 43 -5.52 16.35 10.99
C SER A 43 -6.58 15.82 10.00
N LEU A 44 -6.78 14.49 10.01
CA LEU A 44 -7.66 13.77 9.08
C LEU A 44 -8.63 12.86 9.83
N PRO A 45 -9.93 12.88 9.51
CA PRO A 45 -10.87 11.87 9.98
C PRO A 45 -10.75 10.61 9.11
N ILE A 46 -9.87 9.68 9.49
CA ILE A 46 -9.68 8.39 8.80
C ILE A 46 -10.06 7.22 9.70
N SER A 47 -10.55 6.12 9.12
CA SER A 47 -10.82 4.92 9.90
C SER A 47 -9.52 4.20 10.26
N PRO A 48 -9.45 3.51 11.41
CA PRO A 48 -8.30 2.68 11.75
C PRO A 48 -8.01 1.60 10.70
N LEU A 49 -9.04 1.11 10.02
CA LEU A 49 -8.90 0.11 8.95
C LEU A 49 -8.21 0.70 7.72
N ASP A 50 -8.57 1.92 7.32
CA ASP A 50 -7.92 2.62 6.20
C ASP A 50 -6.45 2.91 6.52
N LEU A 51 -6.18 3.34 7.77
CA LEU A 51 -4.82 3.56 8.23
C LEU A 51 -4.00 2.28 8.19
N ALA A 52 -4.53 1.16 8.71
CA ALA A 52 -3.87 -0.13 8.67
C ALA A 52 -3.60 -0.58 7.23
N THR A 53 -4.55 -0.36 6.33
CA THR A 53 -4.43 -0.67 4.89
C THR A 53 -3.31 0.14 4.24
N ALA A 54 -3.24 1.44 4.53
CA ALA A 54 -2.18 2.32 4.02
C ALA A 54 -0.79 1.87 4.50
N TYR A 55 -0.66 1.47 5.77
CA TYR A 55 0.59 0.93 6.30
C TYR A 55 0.94 -0.46 5.75
N ALA A 56 -0.06 -1.29 5.41
CA ALA A 56 0.16 -2.60 4.82
C ALA A 56 0.86 -2.53 3.45
N VAL A 57 0.70 -1.42 2.70
CA VAL A 57 1.41 -1.19 1.43
C VAL A 57 2.92 -1.38 1.56
N PHE A 58 3.50 -0.86 2.64
CA PHE A 58 4.95 -1.00 2.89
C PHE A 58 5.33 -2.45 3.16
N ALA A 59 4.56 -3.18 3.98
CA ALA A 59 4.78 -4.60 4.28
C ALA A 59 4.71 -5.48 3.02
N ASN A 60 3.84 -5.09 2.09
CA ASN A 60 3.59 -5.78 0.83
C ASN A 60 4.59 -5.42 -0.28
N GLY A 61 5.64 -4.65 0.01
CA GLY A 61 6.63 -4.27 -1.00
C GLY A 61 6.09 -3.27 -2.02
N GLY A 62 5.20 -2.36 -1.59
CA GLY A 62 4.67 -1.27 -2.41
C GLY A 62 3.31 -1.55 -3.04
N PHE A 63 2.69 -2.69 -2.75
CA PHE A 63 1.39 -3.09 -3.31
C PHE A 63 0.25 -2.88 -2.31
N LYS A 64 -0.87 -2.31 -2.77
CA LYS A 64 -2.07 -2.10 -1.95
C LYS A 64 -2.99 -3.30 -2.04
N ILE A 65 -3.27 -3.91 -0.89
CA ILE A 65 -4.22 -5.00 -0.75
C ILE A 65 -5.50 -4.46 -0.15
N GLU A 66 -6.65 -4.90 -0.65
CA GLU A 66 -7.94 -4.57 -0.05
C GLU A 66 -8.22 -5.48 1.17
N PRO A 67 -8.49 -4.90 2.35
CA PRO A 67 -8.82 -5.70 3.52
C PRO A 67 -10.20 -6.35 3.36
N TYR A 68 -10.32 -7.62 3.75
CA TYR A 68 -11.58 -8.35 3.77
C TYR A 68 -11.69 -9.13 5.09
N LEU A 69 -12.91 -9.23 5.62
CA LEU A 69 -13.18 -9.89 6.90
C LEU A 69 -13.87 -11.25 6.73
N ILE A 70 -14.66 -11.40 5.66
CA ILE A 70 -15.47 -12.59 5.40
C ILE A 70 -14.82 -13.33 4.24
N ASP A 71 -14.36 -14.57 4.46
CA ASP A 71 -13.77 -15.41 3.42
C ASP A 71 -14.84 -16.07 2.54
N HIS A 72 -15.85 -16.66 3.15
CA HIS A 72 -16.98 -17.23 2.42
C HIS A 72 -18.25 -17.24 3.28
N VAL A 73 -19.40 -17.29 2.62
CA VAL A 73 -20.72 -17.44 3.24
C VAL A 73 -21.38 -18.69 2.67
N THR A 74 -21.83 -19.59 3.53
CA THR A 74 -22.49 -20.85 3.15
C THR A 74 -23.94 -20.90 3.65
N ASN A 75 -24.79 -21.58 2.89
CA ASN A 75 -26.13 -21.98 3.33
C ASN A 75 -26.05 -23.19 4.30
N ASN A 76 -27.15 -23.47 5.00
CA ASN A 76 -27.39 -24.66 5.82
C ASN A 76 -27.11 -25.99 5.08
N GLU A 77 -27.24 -26.00 3.75
CA GLU A 77 -26.94 -27.14 2.88
C GLU A 77 -25.45 -27.22 2.46
N GLY A 78 -24.59 -26.33 2.98
CA GLY A 78 -23.16 -26.28 2.66
C GLY A 78 -22.82 -25.61 1.32
N LYS A 79 -23.80 -25.08 0.59
CA LYS A 79 -23.58 -24.35 -0.67
C LYS A 79 -22.98 -22.97 -0.42
N ILE A 80 -21.85 -22.66 -1.06
CA ILE A 80 -21.21 -21.33 -1.03
C ILE A 80 -22.10 -20.33 -1.78
N LEU A 81 -22.51 -19.27 -1.09
CA LEU A 81 -23.29 -18.15 -1.61
C LEU A 81 -22.38 -16.99 -2.00
N LEU A 82 -21.32 -16.75 -1.22
CA LEU A 82 -20.33 -15.71 -1.46
C LEU A 82 -18.95 -16.26 -1.15
N GLN A 83 -17.96 -15.89 -1.98
CA GLN A 83 -16.55 -16.21 -1.80
C GLN A 83 -15.76 -14.92 -2.01
N ALA A 84 -14.91 -14.56 -1.06
CA ALA A 84 -13.98 -13.46 -1.20
C ALA A 84 -12.93 -13.80 -2.26
N LYS A 85 -12.62 -12.82 -3.11
CA LYS A 85 -11.56 -12.90 -4.10
C LYS A 85 -10.49 -11.86 -3.74
N PRO A 86 -9.58 -12.18 -2.80
CA PRO A 86 -8.58 -11.22 -2.40
C PRO A 86 -7.55 -11.01 -3.52
N THR A 87 -7.06 -9.79 -3.63
CA THR A 87 -5.93 -9.47 -4.50
C THR A 87 -4.62 -9.96 -3.90
N TYR A 88 -3.73 -10.54 -4.69
CA TYR A 88 -2.43 -11.02 -4.23
C TYR A 88 -1.29 -10.13 -4.73
N VAL A 89 -0.24 -10.05 -3.91
CA VAL A 89 1.04 -9.45 -4.29
C VAL A 89 1.82 -10.47 -5.07
N CYS A 90 2.26 -10.08 -6.26
CA CYS A 90 2.82 -11.00 -7.22
C CYS A 90 4.24 -10.51 -7.55
N ASN A 91 5.24 -11.26 -7.10
CA ASN A 91 6.66 -10.89 -7.24
C ASN A 91 7.57 -12.15 -7.24
N PRO A 92 8.15 -12.57 -8.38
CA PRO A 92 7.89 -12.15 -9.75
C PRO A 92 6.64 -12.82 -10.34
N CYS A 93 5.82 -12.05 -11.05
CA CYS A 93 4.74 -12.59 -11.86
C CYS A 93 5.31 -13.13 -13.17
N ASN A 94 5.36 -14.45 -13.35
CA ASN A 94 5.51 -14.97 -14.70
C ASN A 94 4.19 -14.74 -15.43
N GLU A 95 4.25 -13.94 -16.50
CA GLU A 95 3.14 -13.36 -17.27
C GLU A 95 2.18 -14.36 -17.93
N THR A 96 2.29 -15.66 -17.65
CA THR A 96 1.64 -16.66 -18.47
C THR A 96 0.14 -16.81 -18.26
N TYR A 97 -0.44 -16.44 -17.10
CA TYR A 97 -1.90 -16.40 -16.90
C TYR A 97 -2.20 -15.75 -15.54
N ILE A 98 -2.37 -14.43 -15.50
CA ILE A 98 -2.83 -13.76 -14.28
C ILE A 98 -3.97 -12.84 -14.68
N ASP A 99 -5.14 -13.11 -14.11
CA ASP A 99 -6.31 -12.25 -14.23
C ASP A 99 -5.95 -10.89 -13.61
N PRO A 100 -5.95 -9.78 -14.39
CA PRO A 100 -5.54 -8.46 -13.91
C PRO A 100 -6.40 -8.00 -12.72
N ASP A 101 -7.62 -8.52 -12.58
CA ASP A 101 -8.52 -8.20 -11.47
C ASP A 101 -8.08 -8.80 -10.12
N VAL A 102 -7.10 -9.71 -10.13
CA VAL A 102 -6.61 -10.41 -8.93
C VAL A 102 -5.24 -9.87 -8.48
N ILE A 103 -4.64 -8.96 -9.24
CA ILE A 103 -3.34 -8.36 -8.92
C ILE A 103 -3.55 -7.08 -8.10
N ALA A 104 -2.89 -7.00 -6.96
CA ALA A 104 -2.86 -5.77 -6.17
C ALA A 104 -2.19 -4.63 -6.97
N PRO A 105 -2.74 -3.41 -7.02
CA PRO A 105 -2.09 -2.28 -7.68
C PRO A 105 -0.84 -1.85 -6.89
N ARG A 106 0.22 -1.48 -7.63
CA ARG A 106 1.43 -0.90 -7.04
C ARG A 106 1.20 0.59 -6.76
N VAL A 107 1.40 0.99 -5.51
CA VAL A 107 1.26 2.38 -5.02
C VAL A 107 2.62 3.06 -4.87
N ILE A 108 3.64 2.30 -4.48
CA ILE A 108 5.00 2.81 -4.27
C ILE A 108 5.92 2.18 -5.32
N PRO A 109 6.78 2.98 -5.99
CA PRO A 109 7.74 2.44 -6.93
C PRO A 109 8.76 1.52 -6.23
N GLU A 110 9.39 0.63 -7.00
CA GLU A 110 10.17 -0.49 -6.46
C GLU A 110 11.37 -0.06 -5.62
N ASP A 111 12.04 1.00 -6.07
CA ASP A 111 13.20 1.60 -5.45
C ASP A 111 12.90 2.09 -4.03
N ILE A 112 11.76 2.77 -3.87
CA ILE A 112 11.28 3.24 -2.57
C ILE A 112 10.81 2.03 -1.75
N ALA A 113 10.04 1.12 -2.34
CA ALA A 113 9.53 -0.06 -1.64
C ALA A 113 10.63 -0.97 -1.09
N PHE A 114 11.73 -1.14 -1.83
CA PHE A 114 12.89 -1.95 -1.43
C PHE A 114 13.54 -1.41 -0.14
N SER A 115 13.63 -0.08 -0.01
CA SER A 115 14.19 0.57 1.18
C SER A 115 13.42 0.23 2.47
N TYR A 116 12.09 0.15 2.38
CA TYR A 116 11.22 -0.23 3.49
C TYR A 116 11.19 -1.75 3.71
N GLY A 117 11.14 -2.52 2.62
CA GLY A 117 11.14 -3.98 2.64
C GLY A 117 12.34 -4.59 3.36
N PHE A 118 13.52 -4.01 3.20
CA PHE A 118 14.76 -4.44 3.87
C PHE A 118 14.71 -4.25 5.40
N SER A 119 14.01 -3.20 5.86
CA SER A 119 13.88 -2.88 7.29
C SER A 119 12.83 -3.74 7.98
N ILE A 120 11.69 -3.98 7.32
CA ILE A 120 10.53 -4.70 7.90
C ILE A 120 10.58 -6.23 7.75
N LYS A 121 11.14 -6.78 6.66
CA LYS A 121 11.22 -8.25 6.48
C LYS A 121 12.33 -8.91 7.28
N GLY A 122 13.13 -8.14 8.01
CA GLY A 122 14.27 -8.65 8.72
C GLY A 122 15.36 -9.10 7.75
N ARG A 123 16.58 -8.74 8.09
CA ARG A 123 17.82 -9.15 7.43
C ARG A 123 17.77 -10.64 7.01
N CYS A 124 17.75 -10.96 5.72
CA CYS A 124 18.10 -12.29 5.25
C CYS A 124 19.62 -12.48 5.46
N THR A 125 20.02 -13.06 6.59
CA THR A 125 21.43 -13.32 6.92
C THR A 125 21.96 -14.67 6.44
N THR A 126 21.28 -15.37 5.53
CA THR A 126 21.82 -16.62 4.95
C THR A 126 21.50 -16.76 3.46
N ARG A 127 22.56 -16.69 2.65
CA ARG A 127 22.85 -17.16 1.27
C ARG A 127 21.78 -17.33 0.16
N ASN A 128 20.49 -17.13 0.38
CA ASN A 128 19.46 -17.38 -0.63
C ASN A 128 18.39 -16.28 -0.67
N CYS A 129 18.83 -15.04 -0.83
CA CYS A 129 17.94 -13.96 -1.25
C CYS A 129 17.92 -13.93 -2.79
N PRO A 130 16.76 -14.02 -3.46
CA PRO A 130 16.69 -13.87 -4.90
C PRO A 130 17.01 -12.41 -5.22
N THR A 131 18.23 -12.18 -5.70
CA THR A 131 18.61 -10.91 -6.32
C THR A 131 17.71 -10.72 -7.55
N SER A 132 16.82 -9.73 -7.53
CA SER A 132 16.31 -9.15 -8.76
C SER A 132 17.51 -8.54 -9.48
N LYS A 133 18.18 -9.34 -10.31
CA LYS A 133 19.13 -8.82 -11.28
C LYS A 133 18.34 -7.97 -12.25
N SER A 134 18.52 -6.66 -12.16
CA SER A 134 18.39 -5.76 -13.29
C SER A 134 19.40 -6.21 -14.34
N SER A 135 18.93 -6.96 -15.32
CA SER A 135 19.64 -7.15 -16.58
C SER A 135 19.42 -5.90 -17.42
N GLU A 136 20.43 -5.05 -17.53
CA GLU A 136 20.57 -4.11 -18.63
C GLU A 136 21.92 -4.37 -19.33
N PRO A 137 22.00 -4.12 -20.64
CA PRO A 137 22.97 -4.72 -21.57
C PRO A 137 24.42 -4.24 -21.42
#